data_AF-A0A2E6F3U7-F1
#
_entry.id   AF-A0A2E6F3U7-F1
#
_cell.length_a   1.000
_cell.length_b   1.000
_cell.length_c   1.000
_cell.angle_alpha   90.00
_cell.angle_beta   90.00
_cell.angle_gamma   90.00
#
_symmetry.space_group_name_H-M   'P 1'
#
loop_
_entity.id
_entity.type
_entity.pdbx_description
1 polymer ?
#
loop_
_entity_poly.entity_id
_entity_poly.type
_entity_poly.pdbx_seq_one_letter_code
_entity_poly.pdbx_strand_id
1 'polypeptide(L)'
;MLSFTLIFLLAYAVYGATSNSGYYLYESEKNTTSPELSVIGNSPDYQNGKTVWLWEFETSTTNLTWINISVSGASENSVLKVINIDGNFWSHPELGDALNTDTNCADRIKKEGDYVWVSIDCQVGSTHTMVLENGNGNFISLSHPDPALRDGGTVRAETYESALLEVNSTFNKTHQSKLWQISIEVDGNHTEKNPLVVVNYVNEEIISVELFEIDAVTEMLWSMAALIGCFMILLVPAFLIYFISQNSTKNERKELEIALEQDKIT
;
A
#
# COMPACT_ATOMS: atom_id res chain seq x y z
N MET A 1 -9.03 -40.56 20.30
CA MET A 1 -10.25 -40.07 19.64
C MET A 1 -10.30 -38.54 19.56
N LEU A 2 -10.03 -37.79 20.64
CA LEU A 2 -10.03 -36.31 20.61
C LEU A 2 -9.15 -35.66 19.51
N SER A 3 -7.98 -36.24 19.22
CA SER A 3 -7.03 -35.68 18.24
C SER A 3 -7.52 -35.80 16.80
N PHE A 4 -8.15 -36.92 16.40
CA PHE A 4 -8.69 -37.09 15.05
C PHE A 4 -9.92 -36.21 14.80
N THR A 5 -10.83 -36.11 15.78
CA THR A 5 -11.98 -35.21 15.68
C THR A 5 -11.55 -33.75 15.51
N LEU A 6 -10.49 -33.32 16.19
CA LEU A 6 -9.94 -31.97 16.06
C LEU A 6 -9.40 -31.72 14.64
N ILE A 7 -8.67 -32.68 14.07
CA ILE A 7 -8.12 -32.59 12.71
C ILE A 7 -9.25 -32.46 11.66
N PHE A 8 -10.30 -33.26 11.76
CA PHE A 8 -11.44 -33.17 10.84
C PHE A 8 -12.23 -31.86 11.01
N LEU A 9 -12.36 -31.35 12.24
CA LEU A 9 -13.00 -30.06 12.51
C LEU A 9 -12.22 -28.89 11.91
N LEU A 10 -10.89 -28.91 12.04
CA LEU A 10 -10.00 -27.92 11.42
C LEU A 10 -10.05 -28.01 9.89
N ALA A 11 -9.98 -29.21 9.32
CA ALA A 11 -10.07 -29.40 7.87
C ALA A 11 -11.41 -28.88 7.31
N TYR A 12 -12.53 -29.15 8.00
CA TYR A 12 -13.84 -28.63 7.62
C TYR A 12 -13.95 -27.11 7.78
N ALA A 13 -13.38 -26.53 8.85
CA ALA A 13 -13.35 -25.09 9.07
C ALA A 13 -12.53 -24.36 7.98
N VAL A 14 -11.38 -24.90 7.61
CA VAL A 14 -10.54 -24.37 6.51
C VAL A 14 -11.30 -24.48 5.19
N TYR A 15 -11.87 -25.65 4.87
CA TYR A 15 -12.67 -25.82 3.65
C TYR A 15 -13.86 -24.84 3.58
N GLY A 16 -14.58 -24.66 4.69
CA GLY A 16 -15.69 -23.71 4.78
C GLY A 16 -15.25 -22.26 4.57
N ALA A 17 -14.09 -21.86 5.10
CA ALA A 17 -13.52 -20.53 4.88
C ALA A 17 -13.05 -20.32 3.43
N THR A 18 -12.58 -21.38 2.75
CA THR A 18 -12.11 -21.31 1.36
C THR A 18 -13.23 -21.30 0.33
N SER A 19 -14.35 -21.98 0.60
CA SER A 19 -15.44 -22.13 -0.38
C SER A 19 -16.37 -20.91 -0.49
N ASN A 20 -16.39 -20.04 0.51
CA ASN A 20 -17.19 -18.81 0.48
C ASN A 20 -16.57 -17.75 1.39
N SER A 21 -15.44 -17.19 0.96
CA SER A 21 -14.77 -16.10 1.67
C SER A 21 -15.65 -14.84 1.73
N GLY A 22 -16.53 -14.67 0.73
CA GLY A 22 -17.32 -13.45 0.52
C GLY A 22 -16.45 -12.25 0.15
N TYR A 23 -15.18 -12.46 -0.21
CA TYR A 23 -14.24 -11.44 -0.64
C TYR A 23 -13.92 -11.64 -2.11
N TYR A 24 -13.91 -10.55 -2.86
CA TYR A 24 -13.49 -10.53 -4.25
C TYR A 24 -12.28 -9.62 -4.37
N LEU A 25 -11.25 -10.07 -5.09
CA LEU A 25 -10.14 -9.22 -5.50
C LEU A 25 -10.51 -8.54 -6.80
N TYR A 26 -10.14 -7.28 -6.93
CA TYR A 26 -10.18 -6.58 -8.19
C TYR A 26 -8.78 -6.09 -8.53
N GLU A 27 -8.44 -6.17 -9.81
CA GLU A 27 -7.20 -5.65 -10.36
C GLU A 27 -7.50 -4.44 -11.24
N SER A 28 -6.63 -3.43 -11.17
CA SER A 28 -6.71 -2.23 -12.01
C SER A 28 -5.50 -2.11 -12.95
N GLU A 29 -5.74 -1.62 -14.16
CA GLU A 29 -4.71 -1.24 -15.10
C GLU A 29 -4.40 0.24 -14.95
N LYS A 30 -3.11 0.60 -15.02
CA LYS A 30 -2.65 1.99 -14.94
C LYS A 30 -2.34 2.50 -16.34
N ASN A 31 -3.20 3.36 -16.88
CA ASN A 31 -2.93 4.05 -18.13
C ASN A 31 -2.23 5.39 -17.85
N THR A 32 -0.91 5.42 -18.07
CA THR A 32 -0.09 6.62 -17.84
C THR A 32 0.02 7.43 -19.13
N THR A 33 -0.36 8.70 -19.07
CA THR A 33 -0.29 9.62 -20.19
C THR A 33 0.58 10.83 -19.85
N SER A 34 1.44 11.23 -20.78
CA SER A 34 2.22 12.47 -20.71
C SER A 34 1.56 13.52 -21.61
N PRO A 35 0.88 14.54 -21.06
CA PRO A 35 0.22 15.56 -21.87
C PRO A 35 1.25 16.51 -22.50
N GLU A 36 0.88 17.13 -23.62
CA GLU A 36 1.63 18.24 -24.19
C GLU A 36 1.43 19.51 -23.35
N LEU A 37 2.53 20.16 -22.97
CA LEU A 37 2.52 21.40 -22.21
C LEU A 37 2.49 22.60 -23.16
N SER A 38 1.46 23.43 -23.04
CA SER A 38 1.32 24.67 -23.80
C SER A 38 1.85 25.84 -22.97
N VAL A 39 2.75 26.64 -23.54
CA VAL A 39 3.26 27.84 -22.87
C VAL A 39 2.20 28.94 -22.93
N ILE A 40 1.91 29.57 -21.80
CA ILE A 40 0.91 30.65 -21.72
C ILE A 40 1.61 32.02 -21.75
N GLY A 41 1.18 32.89 -22.67
CA GLY A 41 1.64 34.27 -22.74
C GLY A 41 3.13 34.40 -23.07
N ASN A 42 3.76 35.45 -22.56
CA ASN A 42 5.20 35.68 -22.70
C ASN A 42 5.93 35.01 -21.54
N SER A 43 6.14 33.69 -21.59
CA SER A 43 6.88 32.96 -20.55
C SER A 43 8.28 32.55 -21.07
N PRO A 44 9.37 32.84 -20.33
CA PRO A 44 9.41 33.56 -19.03
C PRO A 44 9.04 35.04 -19.10
N ASP A 45 8.35 35.50 -18.06
CA ASP A 45 8.03 36.92 -17.85
C ASP A 45 8.77 37.46 -16.62
N TYR A 46 9.38 38.64 -16.72
CA TYR A 46 10.02 39.31 -15.59
C TYR A 46 9.21 40.54 -15.20
N GLN A 47 8.40 40.42 -14.15
CA GLN A 47 7.57 41.51 -13.62
C GLN A 47 7.62 41.53 -12.09
N ASN A 48 7.52 42.73 -11.52
CA ASN A 48 7.51 42.95 -10.06
C ASN A 48 8.71 42.33 -9.30
N GLY A 49 9.88 42.28 -9.95
CA GLY A 49 11.09 41.73 -9.35
C GLY A 49 11.15 40.19 -9.31
N LYS A 50 10.23 39.50 -10.00
CA LYS A 50 10.18 38.04 -10.10
C LYS A 50 10.19 37.58 -11.54
N THR A 51 10.81 36.44 -11.80
CA THR A 51 10.71 35.71 -13.07
C THR A 51 9.68 34.60 -12.91
N VAL A 52 8.72 34.53 -13.85
CA VAL A 52 7.64 33.54 -13.82
C VAL A 52 7.62 32.75 -15.13
N TRP A 53 7.58 31.42 -15.01
CA TRP A 53 7.26 30.53 -16.12
C TRP A 53 5.86 29.96 -15.97
N LEU A 54 5.09 29.86 -17.06
CA LEU A 54 3.71 29.41 -17.06
C LEU A 54 3.45 28.38 -18.15
N TRP A 55 2.88 27.23 -17.76
CA TRP A 55 2.40 26.20 -18.67
C TRP A 55 0.96 25.81 -18.36
N GLU A 56 0.25 25.37 -19.39
CA GLU A 56 -1.07 24.76 -19.31
C GLU A 56 -1.03 23.35 -19.88
N PHE A 57 -1.83 22.46 -19.32
CA PHE A 57 -2.10 21.14 -19.91
C PHE A 57 -3.49 20.65 -19.54
N GLU A 58 -3.94 19.63 -20.26
CA GLU A 58 -5.23 18.99 -20.06
C GLU A 58 -5.08 17.52 -19.67
N THR A 59 -5.89 17.06 -18.72
CA THR A 59 -5.95 15.66 -18.26
C THR A 59 -7.26 14.99 -18.67
N SER A 60 -7.26 13.67 -18.88
CA SER A 60 -8.53 12.94 -18.93
C SER A 60 -9.19 12.93 -17.55
N THR A 61 -10.46 13.33 -17.47
CA THR A 61 -11.20 13.40 -16.19
C THR A 61 -11.78 12.06 -15.76
N THR A 62 -11.92 11.11 -16.68
CA THR A 62 -12.51 9.79 -16.41
C THR A 62 -11.52 8.91 -15.66
N ASN A 63 -11.84 8.55 -14.42
CA ASN A 63 -11.01 7.70 -13.57
C ASN A 63 -9.57 8.22 -13.37
N LEU A 64 -9.38 9.55 -13.39
CA LEU A 64 -8.10 10.16 -13.03
C LEU A 64 -7.76 9.78 -11.59
N THR A 65 -6.57 9.24 -11.32
CA THR A 65 -6.18 8.79 -9.98
C THR A 65 -5.12 9.68 -9.33
N TRP A 66 -4.10 10.06 -10.10
CA TRP A 66 -3.03 10.94 -9.64
C TRP A 66 -2.28 11.60 -10.80
N ILE A 67 -1.58 12.67 -10.47
CA ILE A 67 -0.70 13.43 -11.36
C ILE A 67 0.67 13.54 -10.69
N ASN A 68 1.71 13.48 -11.50
CA ASN A 68 3.09 13.68 -11.12
C ASN A 68 3.69 14.75 -12.04
N ILE A 69 4.30 15.74 -11.42
CA ILE A 69 4.97 16.85 -12.07
C ILE A 69 6.41 16.84 -11.58
N SER A 70 7.33 16.63 -12.51
CA SER A 70 8.77 16.70 -12.24
C SER A 70 9.34 17.96 -12.87
N VAL A 71 10.16 18.66 -12.09
CA VAL A 71 10.84 19.89 -12.50
C VAL A 71 12.33 19.69 -12.37
N SER A 72 13.07 20.15 -13.37
CA SER A 72 14.54 20.15 -13.35
C SER A 72 15.12 21.41 -13.96
N GLY A 73 16.27 21.84 -13.44
CA GLY A 73 17.02 22.98 -13.99
C GLY A 73 16.37 24.35 -13.76
N ALA A 74 15.48 24.47 -12.77
CA ALA A 74 15.02 25.76 -12.28
C ALA A 74 16.12 26.50 -11.50
N SER A 75 15.89 27.77 -11.18
CA SER A 75 16.80 28.52 -10.31
C SER A 75 16.66 28.05 -8.85
N GLU A 76 17.68 28.25 -8.03
CA GLU A 76 17.62 27.90 -6.61
C GLU A 76 16.51 28.69 -5.89
N ASN A 77 15.86 28.05 -4.92
CA ASN A 77 14.74 28.62 -4.16
C ASN A 77 13.52 29.03 -5.02
N SER A 78 13.40 28.48 -6.23
CA SER A 78 12.19 28.65 -7.04
C SER A 78 11.00 27.97 -6.37
N VAL A 79 9.82 28.55 -6.49
CA VAL A 79 8.56 27.98 -5.98
C VAL A 79 7.77 27.43 -7.15
N LEU A 80 7.49 26.13 -7.13
CA LEU A 80 6.52 25.49 -8.00
C LEU A 80 5.12 25.72 -7.45
N LYS A 81 4.21 26.13 -8.32
CA LYS A 81 2.79 26.30 -8.04
C LYS A 81 1.98 25.52 -9.08
N VAL A 82 1.06 24.71 -8.59
CA VAL A 82 0.20 23.85 -9.41
C VAL A 82 -1.24 24.20 -9.13
N ILE A 83 -2.02 24.42 -10.20
CA ILE A 83 -3.42 24.83 -10.12
C ILE A 83 -4.26 23.90 -10.99
N ASN A 84 -5.37 23.41 -10.44
CA ASN A 84 -6.44 22.79 -11.22
C ASN A 84 -7.57 23.81 -11.33
N ILE A 85 -7.85 24.26 -12.55
CA ILE A 85 -8.83 25.32 -12.78
C ILE A 85 -10.22 24.71 -12.57
N ASP A 86 -11.02 25.23 -11.65
CA ASP A 86 -12.37 24.70 -11.35
C ASP A 86 -12.42 23.28 -10.76
N GLY A 87 -11.34 22.80 -10.15
CA GLY A 87 -11.38 21.55 -9.38
C GLY A 87 -10.41 21.52 -8.21
N ASN A 88 -10.63 20.57 -7.31
CA ASN A 88 -9.81 20.38 -6.13
C ASN A 88 -9.01 19.09 -6.23
N PHE A 89 -7.79 19.12 -5.71
CA PHE A 89 -6.94 17.94 -5.59
C PHE A 89 -6.23 17.90 -4.24
N TRP A 90 -5.69 16.73 -3.94
CA TRP A 90 -5.00 16.45 -2.69
C TRP A 90 -3.50 16.39 -2.95
N SER A 91 -2.70 17.08 -2.15
CA SER A 91 -1.25 16.95 -2.22
C SER A 91 -0.61 17.15 -0.86
N HIS A 92 0.61 16.66 -0.72
CA HIS A 92 1.50 16.92 0.40
C HIS A 92 2.93 16.99 -0.14
N PRO A 93 3.81 17.87 0.38
CA PRO A 93 5.19 17.98 -0.09
C PRO A 93 5.98 16.66 -0.04
N GLU A 94 5.64 15.78 0.91
CA GLU A 94 6.29 14.48 1.10
C GLU A 94 5.50 13.31 0.44
N LEU A 95 4.46 13.62 -0.33
CA LEU A 95 3.64 12.59 -0.98
C LEU A 95 4.46 11.84 -2.04
N GLY A 96 4.54 10.52 -1.89
CA GLY A 96 5.29 9.64 -2.79
C GLY A 96 6.79 9.57 -2.50
N ASP A 97 7.24 10.10 -1.35
CA ASP A 97 8.55 9.79 -0.82
C ASP A 97 8.56 8.37 -0.23
N ALA A 98 9.28 7.46 -0.87
CA ALA A 98 9.40 6.08 -0.41
C ALA A 98 10.20 5.92 0.90
N LEU A 99 10.96 6.95 1.29
CA LEU A 99 11.79 6.94 2.50
C LEU A 99 11.05 7.51 3.72
N ASN A 100 9.93 8.20 3.51
CA ASN A 100 9.11 8.79 4.55
C ASN A 100 7.73 8.12 4.60
N THR A 101 7.52 7.30 5.62
CA THR A 101 6.27 6.56 5.83
C THR A 101 5.25 7.31 6.69
N ASP A 102 5.58 8.51 7.17
CA ASP A 102 4.77 9.22 8.15
C ASP A 102 3.67 10.07 7.48
N THR A 103 3.70 10.23 6.16
CA THR A 103 2.66 10.95 5.40
C THR A 103 1.59 9.99 4.87
N ASN A 104 0.33 10.22 5.24
CA ASN A 104 -0.82 9.50 4.69
C ASN A 104 -1.97 10.44 4.28
N CYS A 105 -2.34 10.40 2.99
CA CYS A 105 -3.50 11.15 2.47
C CYS A 105 -4.86 10.52 2.79
N ALA A 106 -4.91 9.31 3.35
CA ALA A 106 -6.12 8.51 3.42
C ALA A 106 -6.29 7.82 4.78
N ASP A 107 -7.36 8.18 5.50
CA ASP A 107 -7.79 7.42 6.67
C ASP A 107 -9.31 7.19 6.66
N ARG A 108 -9.78 6.21 7.42
CA ARG A 108 -11.20 5.87 7.55
C ARG A 108 -11.72 6.31 8.89
N ILE A 109 -12.59 7.32 8.87
CA ILE A 109 -13.34 7.72 10.07
C ILE A 109 -14.76 7.19 9.99
N LYS A 110 -15.33 6.87 11.16
CA LYS A 110 -16.74 6.49 11.26
C LYS A 110 -17.61 7.74 11.38
N LYS A 111 -18.43 8.01 10.38
CA LYS A 111 -19.38 9.13 10.35
C LYS A 111 -20.79 8.58 10.14
N GLU A 112 -21.70 8.89 11.07
CA GLU A 112 -23.13 8.50 10.98
C GLU A 112 -23.40 6.99 10.86
N GLY A 113 -22.44 6.14 11.27
CA GLY A 113 -22.56 4.68 11.21
C GLY A 113 -21.70 4.05 10.12
N ASP A 114 -21.33 4.82 9.10
CA ASP A 114 -20.54 4.37 7.94
C ASP A 114 -19.09 4.84 8.04
N TYR A 115 -18.20 4.09 7.40
CA TYR A 115 -16.79 4.46 7.30
C TYR A 115 -16.55 5.28 6.04
N VAL A 116 -16.08 6.51 6.19
CA VAL A 116 -15.81 7.44 5.10
C VAL A 116 -14.31 7.72 5.03
N TRP A 117 -13.76 7.77 3.82
CA TRP A 117 -12.38 8.20 3.57
C TRP A 117 -12.23 9.70 3.82
N VAL A 118 -11.25 10.07 4.64
CA VAL A 118 -10.87 11.45 4.91
C VAL A 118 -9.39 11.67 4.67
N SER A 119 -9.05 12.90 4.30
CA SER A 119 -7.67 13.34 4.21
C SER A 119 -7.18 13.78 5.59
N ILE A 120 -6.05 13.24 6.03
CA ILE A 120 -5.39 13.64 7.28
C ILE A 120 -4.26 14.59 6.98
N ASP A 121 -3.18 14.11 6.37
CA ASP A 121 -1.97 14.91 6.19
C ASP A 121 -2.02 15.75 4.91
N CYS A 122 -2.74 15.25 3.90
CA CYS A 122 -2.80 15.92 2.61
C CYS A 122 -3.75 17.11 2.64
N GLN A 123 -3.28 18.21 2.05
CA GLN A 123 -4.06 19.43 1.91
C GLN A 123 -5.05 19.25 0.76
N VAL A 124 -6.22 19.87 0.85
CA VAL A 124 -7.21 19.89 -0.23
C VAL A 124 -7.38 21.31 -0.73
N GLY A 125 -7.37 21.47 -2.05
CA GLY A 125 -7.58 22.78 -2.67
C GLY A 125 -7.31 22.74 -4.17
N SER A 126 -7.62 23.85 -4.84
CA SER A 126 -7.37 24.03 -6.27
C SER A 126 -5.95 24.52 -6.58
N THR A 127 -5.20 24.96 -5.57
CA THR A 127 -3.85 25.51 -5.73
C THR A 127 -2.94 24.96 -4.64
N HIS A 128 -1.79 24.45 -5.04
CA HIS A 128 -0.76 23.92 -4.15
C HIS A 128 0.61 24.44 -4.56
N THR A 129 1.52 24.54 -3.60
CA THR A 129 2.86 25.10 -3.80
C THR A 129 3.93 24.25 -3.14
N MET A 130 5.11 24.18 -3.76
CA MET A 130 6.27 23.46 -3.26
C MET A 130 7.54 24.25 -3.58
N VAL A 131 8.51 24.25 -2.67
CA VAL A 131 9.84 24.83 -2.92
C VAL A 131 10.69 23.82 -3.68
N LEU A 132 11.37 24.27 -4.73
CA LEU A 132 12.29 23.45 -5.52
C LEU A 132 13.69 23.50 -4.91
N GLU A 133 14.15 22.35 -4.41
CA GLU A 133 15.49 22.21 -3.84
C GLU A 133 16.53 22.09 -4.96
N ASN A 134 17.51 22.99 -4.97
CA ASN A 134 18.55 23.07 -6.02
C ASN A 134 17.96 23.14 -7.45
N GLY A 135 16.78 23.75 -7.61
CA GLY A 135 16.10 23.89 -8.89
C GLY A 135 15.41 22.61 -9.39
N ASN A 136 15.32 21.58 -8.57
CA ASN A 136 14.67 20.31 -8.88
C ASN A 136 13.56 20.00 -7.87
N GLY A 137 12.56 19.23 -8.30
CA GLY A 137 11.50 18.78 -7.42
C GLY A 137 10.55 17.82 -8.11
N ASN A 138 9.90 16.98 -7.30
CA ASN A 138 8.86 16.08 -7.74
C ASN A 138 7.59 16.39 -6.94
N PHE A 139 6.52 16.74 -7.64
CA PHE A 139 5.24 17.07 -7.05
C PHE A 139 4.23 16.01 -7.44
N ILE A 140 3.66 15.33 -6.45
CA ILE A 140 2.62 14.32 -6.67
C ILE A 140 1.32 14.84 -6.07
N SER A 141 0.23 14.65 -6.80
CA SER A 141 -1.13 14.95 -6.34
C SER A 141 -2.10 13.83 -6.65
N LEU A 142 -3.12 13.70 -5.80
CA LEU A 142 -4.21 12.74 -5.95
C LEU A 142 -5.48 13.45 -6.36
N SER A 143 -6.26 12.82 -7.24
CA SER A 143 -7.59 13.29 -7.63
C SER A 143 -8.66 13.04 -6.55
N HIS A 144 -8.42 12.11 -5.63
CA HIS A 144 -9.30 11.72 -4.53
C HIS A 144 -8.51 10.96 -3.46
N PRO A 145 -8.76 11.14 -2.15
CA PRO A 145 -8.00 10.48 -1.08
C PRO A 145 -8.33 8.99 -0.89
N ASP A 146 -9.19 8.40 -1.72
CA ASP A 146 -9.63 7.02 -1.52
C ASP A 146 -8.61 6.08 -2.15
N PRO A 147 -7.90 5.24 -1.37
CA PRO A 147 -6.87 4.36 -1.88
C PRO A 147 -7.43 3.25 -2.76
N ALA A 148 -8.72 2.89 -2.62
CA ALA A 148 -9.37 1.87 -3.44
C ALA A 148 -9.44 2.22 -4.94
N LEU A 149 -9.14 3.47 -5.29
CA LEU A 149 -9.00 3.92 -6.66
C LEU A 149 -7.67 3.54 -7.31
N ARG A 150 -6.75 2.93 -6.55
CA ARG A 150 -5.36 2.71 -6.98
C ARG A 150 -4.92 1.30 -6.66
N ASP A 151 -4.26 0.68 -7.62
CA ASP A 151 -3.49 -0.57 -7.45
C ASP A 151 -4.32 -1.78 -7.00
N GLY A 152 -5.57 -1.86 -7.50
CA GLY A 152 -6.50 -2.93 -7.14
C GLY A 152 -6.88 -2.95 -5.66
N GLY A 153 -7.50 -4.04 -5.25
CA GLY A 153 -7.88 -4.21 -3.85
C GLY A 153 -8.88 -5.33 -3.64
N THR A 154 -9.57 -5.28 -2.50
CA THR A 154 -10.57 -6.28 -2.13
C THR A 154 -11.90 -5.65 -1.79
N VAL A 155 -12.99 -6.28 -2.20
CA VAL A 155 -14.35 -5.92 -1.83
C VAL A 155 -15.05 -7.10 -1.18
N ARG A 156 -15.91 -6.83 -0.20
CA ARG A 156 -16.75 -7.86 0.42
C ARG A 156 -18.14 -7.85 -0.22
N ALA A 157 -18.59 -8.98 -0.75
CA ALA A 157 -19.91 -9.11 -1.35
C ALA A 157 -20.41 -10.56 -1.27
N GLU A 158 -21.73 -10.75 -1.31
CA GLU A 158 -22.36 -12.08 -1.31
C GLU A 158 -22.35 -12.74 -2.70
N THR A 159 -22.37 -11.94 -3.75
CA THR A 159 -22.41 -12.41 -5.15
C THR A 159 -21.41 -11.63 -6.00
N TYR A 160 -20.98 -12.26 -7.11
CA TYR A 160 -20.10 -11.64 -8.09
C TYR A 160 -20.71 -10.34 -8.65
N GLU A 161 -22.01 -10.34 -8.95
CA GLU A 161 -22.71 -9.16 -9.46
C GLU A 161 -22.67 -8.00 -8.44
N SER A 162 -22.88 -8.30 -7.16
CA SER A 162 -22.78 -7.29 -6.10
C SER A 162 -21.34 -6.78 -5.93
N ALA A 163 -20.34 -7.64 -6.08
CA ALA A 163 -18.93 -7.23 -6.06
C ALA A 163 -18.63 -6.28 -7.22
N LEU A 164 -19.01 -6.66 -8.44
CA LEU A 164 -18.77 -5.88 -9.63
C LEU A 164 -19.45 -4.50 -9.56
N LEU A 165 -20.64 -4.40 -9.00
CA LEU A 165 -21.32 -3.12 -8.78
C LEU A 165 -20.55 -2.20 -7.83
N GLU A 166 -20.07 -2.74 -6.70
CA GLU A 166 -19.32 -1.98 -5.71
C GLU A 166 -17.97 -1.49 -6.26
N VAL A 167 -17.23 -2.36 -6.96
CA VAL A 167 -15.96 -1.97 -7.59
C VAL A 167 -16.19 -0.93 -8.70
N ASN A 168 -17.21 -1.12 -9.55
CA ASN A 168 -17.55 -0.12 -10.57
C ASN A 168 -17.96 1.22 -9.97
N SER A 169 -18.70 1.22 -8.85
CA SER A 169 -19.06 2.46 -8.15
C SER A 169 -17.84 3.19 -7.59
N THR A 170 -16.78 2.45 -7.27
CA THR A 170 -15.51 3.01 -6.79
C THR A 170 -14.76 3.66 -7.94
N PHE A 171 -14.55 2.95 -9.05
CA PHE A 171 -13.73 3.44 -10.17
C PHE A 171 -14.42 4.46 -11.07
N ASN A 172 -15.74 4.37 -11.26
CA ASN A 172 -16.49 5.23 -12.17
C ASN A 172 -16.71 6.63 -11.57
N LYS A 173 -15.59 7.33 -11.34
CA LYS A 173 -15.53 8.69 -10.82
C LYS A 173 -14.94 9.60 -11.88
N THR A 174 -15.63 10.72 -12.09
CA THR A 174 -15.17 11.79 -12.98
C THR A 174 -14.56 12.90 -12.15
N HIS A 175 -13.30 13.22 -12.40
CA HIS A 175 -12.65 14.38 -11.80
C HIS A 175 -13.30 15.69 -12.29
N GLN A 176 -13.35 16.69 -11.41
CA GLN A 176 -14.15 17.90 -11.61
C GLN A 176 -13.66 18.75 -12.78
N SER A 177 -12.35 18.79 -13.02
CA SER A 177 -11.77 19.60 -14.08
C SER A 177 -10.67 18.91 -14.85
N LYS A 178 -10.59 19.27 -16.13
CA LYS A 178 -9.59 18.83 -17.10
C LYS A 178 -8.36 19.73 -17.14
N LEU A 179 -8.50 21.01 -16.81
CA LEU A 179 -7.51 22.03 -17.13
C LEU A 179 -6.58 22.30 -15.95
N TRP A 180 -5.29 22.25 -16.20
CA TRP A 180 -4.25 22.43 -15.20
C TRP A 180 -3.26 23.50 -15.64
N GLN A 181 -2.80 24.28 -14.67
CA GLN A 181 -1.81 25.32 -14.85
C GLN A 181 -0.64 25.08 -13.90
N ILE A 182 0.57 25.18 -14.43
CA ILE A 182 1.82 25.09 -13.68
C ILE A 182 2.51 26.44 -13.79
N SER A 183 2.96 26.98 -12.66
CA SER A 183 3.89 28.10 -12.64
C SER A 183 5.12 27.82 -11.80
N ILE A 184 6.26 28.34 -12.25
CA ILE A 184 7.49 28.40 -11.46
C ILE A 184 7.79 29.87 -11.24
N GLU A 185 7.96 30.27 -9.99
CA GLU A 185 8.22 31.66 -9.59
C GLU A 185 9.56 31.74 -8.86
N VAL A 186 10.41 32.68 -9.26
CA VAL A 186 11.68 32.96 -8.57
C VAL A 186 11.93 34.46 -8.46
N ASP A 187 12.52 34.89 -7.35
CA ASP A 187 12.94 36.27 -7.16
C ASP A 187 14.15 36.61 -8.03
N GLY A 188 14.18 37.83 -8.58
CA GLY A 188 15.23 38.29 -9.47
C GLY A 188 14.96 37.99 -10.95
N ASN A 189 15.86 38.48 -11.80
CA ASN A 189 15.80 38.24 -13.24
C ASN A 189 16.59 36.96 -13.55
N HIS A 190 15.87 35.95 -14.01
CA HIS A 190 16.39 34.64 -14.39
C HIS A 190 15.88 34.23 -15.79
N THR A 191 15.54 35.20 -16.64
CA THR A 191 15.01 34.96 -18.00
C THR A 191 15.96 34.13 -18.88
N GLU A 192 17.26 34.07 -18.55
CA GLU A 192 18.25 33.22 -19.21
C GLU A 192 18.08 31.72 -18.91
N LYS A 193 17.29 31.35 -17.89
CA LYS A 193 17.03 29.96 -17.50
C LYS A 193 15.77 29.42 -18.18
N ASN A 194 15.82 28.14 -18.54
CA ASN A 194 14.69 27.39 -19.07
C ASN A 194 14.54 26.09 -18.27
N PRO A 195 13.72 26.10 -17.20
CA PRO A 195 13.42 24.88 -16.46
C PRO A 195 12.68 23.89 -17.36
N LEU A 196 12.99 22.61 -17.19
CA LEU A 196 12.28 21.51 -17.84
C LEU A 196 11.20 20.99 -16.90
N VAL A 197 9.95 21.01 -17.37
CA VAL A 197 8.79 20.47 -16.67
C VAL A 197 8.29 19.25 -17.43
N VAL A 198 8.12 18.13 -16.73
CA VAL A 198 7.54 16.90 -17.29
C VAL A 198 6.36 16.50 -16.42
N VAL A 199 5.21 16.32 -17.06
CA VAL A 199 3.97 15.93 -16.41
C VAL A 199 3.58 14.53 -16.85
N ASN A 200 3.15 13.71 -15.89
CA ASN A 200 2.53 12.42 -16.13
C ASN A 200 1.25 12.33 -15.30
N TYR A 201 0.16 11.87 -15.88
CA TYR A 201 -1.05 11.57 -15.14
C TYR A 201 -1.50 10.14 -15.41
N VAL A 202 -2.22 9.57 -14.45
CA VAL A 202 -2.68 8.19 -14.52
C VAL A 202 -4.20 8.14 -14.43
N ASN A 203 -4.78 7.39 -15.35
CA ASN A 203 -6.17 6.95 -15.27
C ASN A 203 -6.17 5.44 -15.02
N GLU A 204 -6.95 5.00 -14.04
CA GLU A 204 -7.06 3.57 -13.73
C GLU A 204 -8.40 3.00 -14.16
N GLU A 205 -8.39 1.77 -14.66
CA GLU A 205 -9.59 1.03 -15.03
C GLU A 205 -9.53 -0.39 -14.49
N ILE A 206 -10.70 -0.96 -14.18
CA ILE A 206 -10.80 -2.32 -13.64
C ILE A 206 -10.56 -3.31 -14.77
N ILE A 207 -9.64 -4.24 -14.57
CA ILE A 207 -9.37 -5.33 -15.51
C ILE A 207 -10.24 -6.54 -15.16
N SER A 208 -10.20 -6.93 -13.90
CA SER A 208 -10.78 -8.19 -13.42
C SER A 208 -11.38 -8.01 -12.03
N VAL A 209 -12.38 -8.84 -11.75
CA VAL A 209 -12.91 -9.07 -10.42
C VAL A 209 -13.02 -10.57 -10.26
N GLU A 210 -12.37 -11.13 -9.25
CA GLU A 210 -12.30 -12.57 -9.03
C GLU A 210 -12.60 -12.90 -7.57
N LEU A 211 -13.22 -14.05 -7.32
CA LEU A 211 -13.46 -14.51 -5.96
C LEU A 211 -12.10 -14.80 -5.31
N PHE A 212 -11.90 -14.30 -4.09
CA PHE A 212 -10.73 -14.67 -3.32
C PHE A 212 -10.84 -16.13 -2.91
N GLU A 213 -10.03 -16.97 -3.56
CA GLU A 213 -9.86 -18.37 -3.21
C GLU A 213 -8.54 -18.55 -2.45
N ILE A 214 -8.65 -19.14 -1.28
CA ILE A 214 -7.48 -19.57 -0.51
C ILE A 214 -7.18 -21.00 -0.93
N ASP A 215 -5.92 -21.31 -1.23
CA ASP A 215 -5.50 -22.70 -1.43
C ASP A 215 -5.52 -23.44 -0.09
N ALA A 216 -6.64 -24.10 0.17
CA ALA A 216 -6.91 -24.84 1.39
C ALA A 216 -5.82 -25.89 1.69
N VAL A 217 -5.19 -26.47 0.67
CA VAL A 217 -4.21 -27.55 0.84
C VAL A 217 -2.89 -26.99 1.35
N THR A 218 -2.40 -25.90 0.77
CA THR A 218 -1.16 -25.28 1.22
C THR A 218 -1.32 -24.63 2.59
N GLU A 219 -2.44 -23.93 2.85
CA GLU A 219 -2.72 -23.37 4.18
C GLU A 219 -2.86 -24.46 5.26
N MET A 220 -3.46 -25.61 4.91
CA MET A 220 -3.52 -26.77 5.81
C MET A 220 -2.14 -27.35 6.08
N LEU A 221 -1.26 -27.44 5.07
CA LEU A 221 0.11 -27.92 5.23
C LEU A 221 0.92 -27.01 6.17
N TRP A 222 0.80 -25.69 6.02
CA TRP A 222 1.45 -24.72 6.91
C TRP A 222 0.94 -24.81 8.34
N SER A 223 -0.39 -24.91 8.51
CA SER A 223 -1.02 -25.08 9.82
C SER A 223 -0.61 -26.40 10.50
N MET A 224 -0.54 -27.49 9.75
CA MET A 224 -0.11 -28.80 10.25
C MET A 224 1.37 -28.80 10.63
N ALA A 225 2.23 -28.20 9.81
CA ALA A 225 3.66 -28.06 10.10
C ALA A 225 3.89 -27.27 11.41
N ALA A 226 3.17 -26.17 11.60
CA ALA A 226 3.23 -25.39 12.84
C ALA A 226 2.78 -26.21 14.07
N LEU A 227 1.69 -26.98 13.93
CA LEU A 227 1.17 -27.83 15.00
C LEU A 227 2.17 -28.94 15.38
N ILE A 228 2.72 -29.67 14.39
CA ILE A 228 3.77 -30.67 14.61
C ILE A 228 5.00 -30.02 15.26
N GLY A 229 5.40 -28.83 14.81
CA GLY A 229 6.49 -28.06 15.39
C GLY A 229 6.28 -27.79 16.89
N CYS A 230 5.09 -27.33 17.28
CA CYS A 230 4.74 -27.10 18.68
C CYS A 230 4.81 -28.38 19.51
N PHE A 231 4.28 -29.50 19.00
CA PHE A 231 4.38 -30.79 19.69
C PHE A 231 5.82 -31.29 19.80
N MET A 232 6.65 -31.11 18.77
CA MET A 232 8.06 -31.50 18.79
C MET A 232 8.85 -30.69 19.82
N ILE A 233 8.60 -29.38 19.93
CA ILE A 233 9.25 -28.51 20.94
C ILE A 233 8.92 -28.97 22.37
N LEU A 234 7.71 -29.50 22.62
CA LEU A 234 7.33 -30.00 23.94
C LEU A 234 7.81 -31.44 24.19
N LEU A 235 7.69 -32.33 23.22
CA LEU A 235 7.96 -33.75 23.38
C LEU A 235 9.45 -34.08 23.38
N VAL A 236 10.26 -33.44 22.53
CA VAL A 236 11.68 -33.76 22.42
C VAL A 236 12.43 -33.54 23.75
N PRO A 237 12.29 -32.40 24.46
CA PRO A 237 12.90 -32.23 25.78
C PRO A 237 12.35 -33.21 26.82
N ALA A 238 11.04 -33.48 26.81
CA ALA A 238 10.41 -34.41 27.75
C ALA A 238 10.97 -35.84 27.59
N PHE A 239 11.11 -36.33 26.36
CA PHE A 239 11.70 -37.63 26.08
C PHE A 239 13.20 -37.68 26.42
N LEU A 240 13.95 -36.62 26.12
CA LEU A 240 15.35 -36.51 26.54
C LEU A 240 15.52 -36.66 28.06
N ILE A 241 14.73 -35.91 28.85
CA ILE A 241 14.74 -35.99 30.32
C ILE A 241 14.36 -37.40 30.78
N TYR A 242 13.32 -38.00 30.19
CA TYR A 242 12.87 -39.35 30.52
C TYR A 242 13.96 -40.41 30.27
N PHE A 243 14.62 -40.38 29.12
CA PHE A 243 15.68 -41.34 28.79
C PHE A 243 16.94 -41.15 29.64
N ILE A 244 17.32 -39.91 29.95
CA ILE A 244 18.44 -39.61 30.87
C ILE A 244 18.14 -40.22 32.26
N SER A 245 16.94 -40.01 32.79
CA SER A 245 16.49 -40.55 34.08
C SER A 245 16.41 -42.08 34.10
N GLN A 246 15.94 -42.70 33.01
CA GLN A 246 15.85 -44.16 32.91
C GLN A 246 17.25 -44.82 32.87
N ASN A 247 18.23 -44.19 32.20
CA ASN A 247 19.59 -44.73 32.16
C ASN A 247 20.33 -44.51 33.48
N SER A 248 20.15 -43.38 34.15
CA SER A 248 20.78 -43.16 35.47
C SER A 248 20.29 -44.20 36.48
N THR A 249 18.98 -44.44 36.54
CA THR A 249 18.39 -45.45 37.44
C THR A 249 18.82 -46.89 37.10
N LYS A 250 19.03 -47.22 35.82
CA LYS A 250 19.59 -48.53 35.42
C LYS A 250 21.07 -48.67 35.82
N ASN A 251 21.85 -47.60 35.72
CA ASN A 251 23.25 -47.61 36.13
C ASN A 251 23.39 -47.73 37.65
N GLU A 252 22.60 -46.99 38.43
CA GLU A 252 22.57 -47.10 39.89
C GLU A 252 22.21 -48.51 40.37
N ARG A 253 21.24 -49.18 39.72
CA ARG A 253 20.89 -50.58 40.05
C ARG A 253 22.04 -51.56 39.79
N LYS A 254 22.76 -51.39 38.68
CA LYS A 254 23.93 -52.22 38.36
C LYS A 254 25.06 -52.03 39.36
N GLU A 255 25.31 -50.80 39.79
CA GLU A 255 26.33 -50.52 40.82
C GLU A 255 25.97 -51.15 42.17
N LEU A 256 24.70 -51.10 42.57
CA LEU A 256 24.21 -51.77 43.78
C LEU A 256 24.31 -53.30 43.71
N GLU A 257 24.00 -53.90 42.56
CA GLU A 257 24.15 -55.35 42.35
C GLU A 257 25.63 -55.78 42.47
N ILE A 258 26.55 -55.03 41.85
CA ILE A 258 28.00 -55.31 41.96
C ILE A 258 28.48 -55.15 43.40
N ALA A 259 28.02 -54.13 44.13
CA ALA A 259 28.37 -53.92 45.54
C ALA A 259 27.84 -55.07 46.43
N LEU A 260 26.62 -55.55 46.20
CA LEU A 260 26.03 -56.68 46.91
C LEU A 260 26.71 -58.02 46.58
N GLU A 261 27.23 -58.19 45.37
CA GLU A 261 28.03 -59.35 44.99
C GLU A 261 29.41 -59.33 45.66
N GLN A 262 30.04 -58.16 45.78
CA GLN A 262 31.32 -58.01 46.49
C GLN A 262 31.19 -58.24 48.00
N ASP A 263 30.09 -57.79 48.61
CA ASP A 263 29.81 -57.99 50.04
C ASP A 263 29.51 -59.45 50.41
N LYS A 264 29.08 -60.29 49.44
CA LYS A 264 28.88 -61.74 49.63
C LYS A 264 30.16 -62.57 49.54
N ILE A 265 31.24 -62.01 49.01
CA ILE A 265 32.53 -62.71 48.79
C ILE A 265 33.52 -62.43 49.94
N THR A 266 33.18 -61.52 50.86
CA THR A 266 33.94 -61.20 52.09
C THR A 266 33.37 -61.91 53.31
#